data_AF-A0A2N4XEM1-F1
#
_entry.id   AF-A0A2N4XEM1-F1
#
_cell.length_a   1.000
_cell.length_b   1.000
_cell.length_c   1.000
_cell.angle_alpha   90.00
_cell.angle_beta   90.00
_cell.angle_gamma   90.00
#
_symmetry.space_group_name_H-M   'P 1'
#
loop_
_entity.id
_entity.type
_entity.pdbx_description
1 polymer ?
#
loop_
_entity_poly.entity_id
_entity_poly.type
_entity_poly.pdbx_seq_one_letter_code
_entity_poly.pdbx_strand_id
1 'polypeptide(L)' 'MLVATQLERVFFLKDKGQEIRLTDPEPKWSVESVRNFYANTYPMLTTAKISGPVIREDRVQYCFETVMGTKG' A
#
# COMPACT_ATOMS: atom_id res chain seq x y z
N MET A 1 -22.78 19.59 7.11
CA MET A 1 -21.95 18.72 6.25
C MET A 1 -20.68 18.40 7.01
N LEU A 2 -20.48 17.13 7.39
CA LEU A 2 -19.16 16.69 7.85
C LEU A 2 -18.33 16.38 6.62
N VAL A 3 -17.46 17.32 6.23
CA VAL A 3 -16.41 17.04 5.25
C VAL A 3 -15.43 16.15 5.99
N ALA A 4 -15.51 14.84 5.76
CA ALA A 4 -14.50 13.92 6.26
C ALA A 4 -13.19 14.29 5.57
N THR A 5 -12.30 14.97 6.29
CA THR A 5 -10.92 15.22 5.86
C THR A 5 -10.24 13.86 5.73
N GLN A 6 -10.21 13.34 4.49
CA GLN A 6 -9.47 12.12 4.18
C GLN A 6 -7.99 12.46 4.32
N LEU A 7 -7.37 11.95 5.39
CA LEU A 7 -5.92 12.01 5.57
C LEU A 7 -5.23 11.43 4.33
N GLU A 8 -4.17 12.08 3.86
CA GLU A 8 -3.45 11.61 2.68
C GLU A 8 -2.92 10.19 2.93
N ARG A 9 -3.27 9.26 2.04
CA ARG A 9 -2.79 7.89 2.12
C ARG A 9 -1.49 7.76 1.36
N VAL A 10 -0.53 7.06 1.95
CA VAL A 10 0.76 6.75 1.33
C VAL A 10 0.98 5.26 1.42
N PHE A 11 1.37 4.64 0.31
CA PHE A 11 1.60 3.21 0.24
C PHE A 11 3.11 2.96 0.14
N PHE A 12 3.59 1.89 0.77
CA PHE A 12 5.00 1.50 0.75
C PHE A 12 5.07 0.04 0.35
N LEU A 13 5.74 -0.27 -0.74
CA LEU A 13 6.01 -1.63 -1.17
C LEU A 13 7.35 -2.08 -0.60
N LYS A 14 7.32 -3.07 0.29
CA LYS A 14 8.51 -3.75 0.81
C LYS A 14 8.76 -5.00 0.00
N ASP A 15 9.81 -4.96 -0.82
CA ASP A 15 10.32 -6.11 -1.58
C ASP A 15 11.80 -6.29 -1.30
N LYS A 16 12.23 -7.48 -0.86
CA LYS A 16 13.66 -7.84 -0.71
C LYS A 16 14.54 -6.86 0.10
N GLY A 17 13.94 -6.12 1.03
CA GLY A 17 14.63 -5.09 1.82
C GLY A 17 14.71 -3.72 1.13
N GLN A 18 14.18 -3.60 -0.09
CA GLN A 18 13.89 -2.34 -0.74
C GLN A 18 12.47 -1.88 -0.36
N GLU A 19 12.35 -0.62 -0.01
CA GLU A 19 11.06 0.03 0.22
C GLU A 19 10.80 1.04 -0.89
N ILE A 20 9.70 0.84 -1.61
CA ILE A 20 9.28 1.70 -2.72
C ILE A 20 8.05 2.47 -2.27
N ARG A 21 8.16 3.79 -2.22
CA ARG A 21 7.01 4.65 -1.93
C ARG A 21 6.09 4.70 -3.16
N LEU A 22 4.83 4.35 -2.95
CA LEU A 22 3.74 4.38 -3.91
C LEU A 22 2.76 5.48 -3.50
N THR A 23 2.44 6.38 -4.42
CA THR A 23 1.43 7.41 -4.21
C THR A 23 0.03 6.80 -4.23
N ASP A 24 -0.96 7.51 -3.72
CA ASP A 24 -2.35 7.07 -3.87
C ASP A 24 -2.86 7.47 -5.27
N PRO A 25 -3.23 6.52 -6.15
CA PRO A 25 -3.78 6.84 -7.46
C PRO A 25 -5.21 7.40 -7.36
N GLU A 26 -5.98 7.00 -6.35
CA GLU A 26 -7.38 7.42 -6.17
C GLU A 26 -7.80 7.25 -4.69
N PRO A 27 -8.00 8.36 -3.96
CA PRO A 27 -8.42 8.34 -2.55
C PRO A 27 -9.73 7.60 -2.28
N LYS A 28 -10.62 7.49 -3.27
CA LYS A 28 -11.89 6.74 -3.15
C LYS A 28 -11.70 5.22 -3.25
N TRP A 29 -10.57 4.75 -3.76
CA TRP A 29 -10.31 3.32 -3.92
C TRP A 29 -10.01 2.65 -2.60
N SER A 30 -10.38 1.37 -2.48
CA SER A 30 -9.92 0.53 -1.37
C SER A 30 -8.42 0.27 -1.49
N VAL A 31 -7.77 -0.03 -0.37
CA VAL A 31 -6.33 -0.37 -0.34
C VAL A 31 -6.02 -1.55 -1.27
N GLU A 32 -6.93 -2.53 -1.35
CA GLU A 32 -6.82 -3.67 -2.27
C GLU A 32 -6.89 -3.24 -3.74
N SER A 33 -7.75 -2.27 -4.07
CA SER A 33 -7.84 -1.73 -5.43
C SER A 33 -6.54 -1.00 -5.81
N VAL A 34 -5.98 -0.21 -4.89
CA VAL A 34 -4.66 0.43 -5.08
C VAL A 34 -3.56 -0.62 -5.25
N ARG A 35 -3.56 -1.67 -4.43
CA ARG A 35 -2.63 -2.80 -4.55
C ARG A 35 -2.73 -3.47 -5.91
N ASN A 36 -3.95 -3.77 -6.37
CA ASN A 36 -4.21 -4.42 -7.66
C ASN A 36 -3.83 -3.50 -8.84
N PHE A 37 -4.02 -2.18 -8.70
CA PHE A 37 -3.56 -1.20 -9.69
C PHE A 37 -2.05 -1.26 -9.85
N TYR A 38 -1.31 -1.20 -8.74
CA TYR A 38 0.15 -1.31 -8.75
C TYR A 38 0.64 -2.71 -9.08
N ALA A 39 -0.17 -3.75 -8.89
CA ALA A 39 0.18 -5.13 -9.25
C ALA A 39 0.42 -5.31 -10.76
N ASN A 40 -0.16 -4.44 -11.59
CA ASN A 40 0.15 -4.42 -13.03
C ASN A 40 1.61 -4.02 -13.30
N THR A 41 2.22 -3.21 -12.44
CA THR A 41 3.63 -2.80 -12.53
C THR A 41 4.54 -3.69 -11.68
N TYR A 42 4.07 -4.08 -10.50
CA TYR A 42 4.77 -4.93 -9.53
C TYR A 42 3.95 -6.20 -9.26
N PRO A 43 4.06 -7.25 -10.10
CA PRO A 43 3.24 -8.46 -9.99
C PRO A 43 3.23 -9.11 -8.60
N MET A 44 4.32 -8.96 -7.85
CA MET A 44 4.46 -9.41 -6.45
C MET A 44 3.44 -8.79 -5.49
N LEU A 45 2.82 -7.66 -5.83
CA LEU A 45 1.74 -7.06 -5.04
C LEU A 45 0.45 -7.90 -5.04
N THR A 46 0.23 -8.75 -6.05
CA THR A 46 -0.95 -9.64 -6.10
C THR A 46 -1.03 -10.56 -4.88
N THR A 47 0.13 -11.07 -4.44
CA THR A 47 0.29 -11.95 -3.28
C THR A 47 0.82 -11.22 -2.05
N ALA A 48 1.12 -9.93 -2.16
CA ALA A 48 1.60 -9.13 -1.03
C ALA A 48 0.52 -9.00 0.05
N LYS A 49 0.97 -9.09 1.29
CA LYS A 49 0.18 -8.83 2.47
C LYS A 49 0.10 -7.32 2.71
N ILE A 50 -1.10 -6.86 3.04
CA ILE A 50 -1.34 -5.46 3.39
C ILE A 50 -1.16 -5.32 4.91
N SER A 51 -0.23 -4.47 5.33
CA SER A 51 0.06 -4.11 6.71
C SER A 51 -0.33 -2.64 6.95
N GLY A 52 -0.98 -2.34 8.07
CA GLY A 52 -1.52 -1.00 8.40
C GLY A 52 -3.04 -1.01 8.59
N PRO A 53 -3.70 0.16 8.75
CA PRO A 53 -3.15 1.52 8.61
C PRO A 53 -2.26 1.95 9.78
N VAL A 54 -1.17 2.65 9.47
CA VAL A 54 -0.34 3.34 10.46
C VAL A 54 -0.45 4.85 10.22
N ILE A 55 -0.98 5.58 11.20
CA ILE A 55 -1.06 7.04 11.10
C ILE A 55 0.26 7.63 11.59
N ARG A 56 0.96 8.36 10.72
CA ARG A 56 2.17 9.12 11.05
C ARG A 56 2.17 10.42 10.27
N GLU A 57 2.56 11.51 10.93
CA GLU A 57 2.70 12.84 10.30
C GLU A 57 1.43 13.27 9.53
N ASP A 58 0.25 13.09 10.13
CA ASP A 58 -1.06 13.39 9.51
C ASP A 58 -1.32 12.65 8.17
N ARG A 59 -0.65 11.51 7.98
CA ARG A 59 -0.82 10.64 6.81
C ARG A 59 -1.10 9.22 7.23
N VAL A 60 -1.92 8.53 6.42
CA VAL A 60 -2.21 7.11 6.60
C VAL A 60 -1.23 6.31 5.76
N GLN A 61 -0.33 5.61 6.42
CA GLN A 61 0.67 4.78 5.77
C GLN A 61 0.21 3.31 5.74
N TYR A 62 0.30 2.71 4.55
CA TYR A 62 0.06 1.30 4.33
C TYR A 62 1.31 0.66 3.76
N CYS A 63 1.66 -0.54 4.24
CA CYS A 63 2.78 -1.30 3.73
C CYS A 63 2.29 -2.54 2.99
N PHE A 64 2.76 -2.75 1.77
CA PHE A 64 2.60 -3.99 1.04
C PHE A 64 3.86 -4.82 1.23
N GLU A 65 3.76 -5.86 2.06
CA GLU A 65 4.83 -6.80 2.33
C GLU A 65 4.70 -7.97 1.37
N THR A 66 5.64 -8.07 0.43
CA THR A 66 5.71 -9.25 -0.43
C THR A 66 6.18 -10.43 0.40
N VAL A 67 5.38 -11.49 0.47
CA VAL A 67 5.86 -12.78 1.00
C VAL A 67 6.83 -13.34 -0.03
N MET A 68 8.12 -13.13 0.20
CA MET A 68 9.13 -13.93 -0.47
C MET A 68 8.89 -15.36 -0.06
N GLY A 69 8.55 -16.21 -1.04
CA GLY A 69 8.36 -17.63 -0.82
C GLY A 69 9.55 -18.16 -0.07
N THR A 70 9.30 -18.72 1.12
CA THR A 70 10.25 -19.58 1.82
C THR A 70 10.52 -20.74 0.88
N LYS A 71 11.58 -20.63 0.09
CA LYS A 71 12.11 -21.75 -0.65
C LYS A 71 12.68 -22.70 0.40
N GLY A 72 12.03 -23.85 0.55
CA GLY A 72 12.61 -25.02 1.22
C GLY A 72 13.85 -25.52 0.51
#